data_AF-A0A0F2TDK3-F1
#
_entry.id   AF-A0A0F2TDK3-F1
#
_cell.length_a   1.000
_cell.length_b   1.000
_cell.length_c   1.000
_cell.angle_alpha   90.00
_cell.angle_beta   90.00
_cell.angle_gamma   90.00
#
_symmetry.space_group_name_H-M   'P 1'
#
loop_
_entity.id
_entity.type
_entity.pdbx_description
1 polymer ?
#
loop_
_entity_poly.entity_id
_entity_poly.type
_entity_poly.pdbx_seq_one_letter_code
_entity_poly.pdbx_strand_id
1 'polypeptide(L)'
;MDLTPYVENLRNELAVAAAAGGDEARALAERLTLPLESATRLTLLNALSAAMGEVTRDLAPGSVDVRLRGLDPEFVVTVPPGSDAFHGDVPPVAPQAGPVVPSAAQVAPPVAPSAVPESDESGTARINLRLPAHLKARAEEAAGREGLSLNAWLVRAVAGALDGGRPAARPATDLGGRSPRGIGGQSFTGWVH
;
A
#
# COMPACT_ATOMS: atom_id res chain seq x y z
N MET A 1 14.01 -11.88 -9.21
CA MET A 1 14.89 -13.03 -8.94
C MET A 1 15.66 -13.30 -10.21
N ASP A 2 16.98 -13.28 -10.14
CA ASP A 2 17.84 -13.62 -11.28
C ASP A 2 18.03 -15.14 -11.35
N LEU A 3 17.67 -15.76 -12.47
CA LEU A 3 17.82 -17.20 -12.71
C LEU A 3 19.18 -17.57 -13.32
N THR A 4 19.94 -16.59 -13.82
CA THR A 4 21.24 -16.77 -14.46
C THR A 4 22.23 -17.57 -13.60
N PRO A 5 22.44 -17.29 -12.29
CA PRO A 5 23.40 -18.05 -11.49
C PRO A 5 23.01 -19.53 -11.34
N TYR A 6 21.72 -19.85 -11.31
CA TYR A 6 21.25 -21.24 -11.20
C TYR A 6 21.50 -22.01 -12.50
N VAL A 7 21.28 -21.36 -13.65
CA VAL A 7 21.53 -21.96 -14.95
C VAL A 7 23.03 -22.13 -15.21
N GLU A 8 23.85 -21.14 -14.84
CA GLU A 8 25.32 -21.25 -14.91
C GLU A 8 25.87 -22.34 -13.98
N ASN A 9 25.31 -22.50 -12.79
CA ASN A 9 25.70 -23.61 -11.91
C ASN A 9 25.38 -24.96 -12.54
N LEU A 10 24.17 -25.14 -13.10
CA LEU A 10 23.79 -26.37 -13.79
C LEU A 10 24.71 -26.66 -14.98
N ARG A 11 25.09 -25.62 -15.74
CA ARG A 11 26.06 -25.75 -16.84
C ARG A 11 27.43 -26.23 -16.35
N ASN A 12 27.92 -25.66 -15.25
CA ASN A 12 29.19 -26.08 -14.67
C ASN A 12 29.12 -27.53 -14.19
N GLU A 13 28.04 -27.93 -13.52
CA GLU A 13 27.83 -29.32 -13.10
C GLU A 13 27.76 -30.29 -14.29
N LEU A 14 27.08 -29.91 -15.37
CA LEU A 14 27.04 -30.69 -16.61
C LEU A 14 28.45 -30.86 -17.20
N ALA A 15 29.26 -29.80 -17.23
CA ALA A 15 30.63 -29.85 -17.73
C ALA A 15 31.54 -30.75 -16.86
N VAL A 16 31.39 -30.67 -15.53
CA VAL A 16 32.12 -31.54 -14.59
C VAL A 16 31.73 -33.01 -14.79
N ALA A 17 30.43 -33.30 -14.89
CA ALA A 17 29.95 -34.65 -15.14
C ALA A 17 30.42 -35.20 -16.49
N ALA A 18 30.38 -34.37 -17.55
CA ALA A 18 30.83 -34.74 -18.87
C ALA A 18 32.34 -35.01 -18.94
N ALA A 19 33.15 -34.31 -18.14
CA ALA A 19 34.60 -34.53 -18.07
C ALA A 19 34.96 -35.95 -17.57
N ALA A 20 34.13 -36.55 -16.71
CA ALA A 20 34.32 -37.93 -16.27
C ALA A 20 33.95 -38.97 -17.35
N GLY A 21 33.17 -38.58 -18.37
CA GLY A 21 32.70 -39.43 -19.46
C GLY A 21 33.60 -39.48 -20.70
N GLY A 22 34.75 -38.80 -20.69
CA GLY A 22 35.68 -38.72 -21.82
C GLY A 22 35.31 -37.66 -22.88
N ASP A 23 36.11 -37.60 -23.95
CA ASP A 23 36.06 -36.52 -24.94
C ASP A 23 34.74 -36.45 -25.71
N GLU A 24 34.11 -37.59 -25.99
CA GLU A 24 32.83 -37.64 -26.70
C GLU A 24 31.68 -37.08 -25.85
N ALA A 25 31.66 -37.39 -24.56
CA ALA A 25 30.69 -36.84 -23.61
C ALA A 25 30.89 -35.32 -23.45
N ARG A 26 32.14 -34.86 -23.39
CA ARG A 26 32.48 -33.43 -23.34
C ARG A 26 31.98 -32.69 -24.58
N ALA A 27 32.27 -33.21 -25.76
CA ALA A 27 31.82 -32.64 -27.03
C ALA A 27 30.29 -32.61 -27.14
N LEU A 28 29.59 -33.61 -26.60
CA LEU A 28 28.13 -33.60 -26.54
C LEU A 28 27.60 -32.53 -25.58
N ALA A 29 28.16 -32.42 -24.37
CA ALA A 29 27.76 -31.43 -23.38
C ALA A 29 27.94 -29.98 -23.91
N GLU A 30 29.05 -29.70 -24.58
CA GLU A 30 29.31 -28.39 -25.20
C GLU A 30 28.25 -28.03 -26.25
N ARG A 31 27.83 -28.99 -27.09
CA ARG A 31 26.76 -28.78 -28.09
C ARG A 31 25.38 -28.58 -27.47
N LEU A 32 25.11 -29.24 -26.34
CA LEU A 32 23.78 -29.19 -25.69
C LEU A 32 23.61 -28.02 -24.73
N THR A 33 24.70 -27.39 -24.27
CA THR A 33 24.66 -26.33 -23.26
C THR A 33 23.79 -25.14 -23.69
N LEU A 34 24.03 -24.58 -24.88
CA LEU A 34 23.29 -23.41 -25.37
C LEU A 34 21.80 -23.70 -25.61
N PRO A 35 21.41 -24.80 -26.29
CA PRO A 35 19.99 -25.17 -26.43
C PRO A 35 19.29 -25.44 -25.09
N LEU A 36 19.97 -26.06 -24.12
CA LEU A 36 19.39 -26.41 -22.83
C LEU A 36 19.16 -25.21 -21.92
N GLU A 37 19.88 -24.10 -22.12
CA GLU A 37 19.74 -22.90 -21.29
C GLU A 37 18.30 -22.37 -21.29
N SER A 38 17.72 -22.17 -22.48
CA SER A 38 16.36 -21.64 -22.63
C SER A 38 15.31 -22.62 -22.10
N ALA A 39 15.50 -23.93 -22.36
CA ALA A 39 14.58 -24.97 -21.89
C ALA A 39 14.61 -25.11 -20.36
N THR A 40 15.79 -25.02 -19.76
CA THR A 40 15.96 -25.08 -18.30
C THR A 40 15.31 -23.88 -17.64
N ARG A 41 15.57 -22.67 -18.16
CA ARG A 41 14.96 -21.44 -17.64
C ARG A 41 13.44 -21.49 -17.68
N LEU A 42 12.87 -21.91 -18.82
CA LEU A 42 11.42 -22.06 -18.95
C LEU A 42 10.86 -23.09 -17.96
N THR A 43 11.55 -24.22 -17.78
CA THR A 43 11.15 -25.27 -16.84
C THR A 43 11.14 -24.75 -15.40
N LEU A 44 12.17 -23.99 -15.00
CA LEU A 44 12.24 -23.36 -13.68
C LEU A 44 11.10 -22.36 -13.47
N LEU A 45 10.79 -21.54 -14.47
CA LEU A 45 9.66 -20.60 -14.40
C LEU A 45 8.32 -21.32 -14.23
N ASN A 46 8.09 -22.40 -14.97
CA ASN A 46 6.88 -23.21 -14.83
C ASN A 46 6.78 -23.85 -13.43
N ALA A 47 7.89 -24.40 -12.91
CA ALA A 47 7.93 -24.99 -11.58
C ALA A 47 7.65 -23.94 -10.48
N LEU A 48 8.27 -22.75 -10.57
CA LEU A 48 8.01 -21.65 -9.64
C LEU A 48 6.55 -21.20 -9.70
N SER A 49 5.97 -21.06 -10.90
CA SER A 49 4.57 -20.66 -11.06
C SER A 49 3.61 -21.67 -10.45
N ALA A 50 3.85 -22.97 -10.67
CA ALA A 50 3.05 -24.04 -10.07
C ALA A 50 3.16 -24.02 -8.53
N ALA A 51 4.39 -23.94 -8.00
CA ALA A 51 4.64 -23.90 -6.56
C ALA A 51 3.97 -22.69 -5.89
N MET A 52 4.03 -21.51 -6.49
CA MET A 52 3.36 -20.32 -5.94
C MET A 52 1.83 -20.41 -6.01
N GLY A 53 1.29 -21.14 -7.00
CA GLY A 53 -0.13 -21.47 -7.04
C GLY A 53 -0.58 -22.34 -5.87
N GLU A 54 0.25 -23.26 -5.40
CA GLU A 54 0.01 -24.04 -4.18
C GLU A 54 0.07 -23.15 -2.93
N VAL A 55 1.13 -22.36 -2.78
CA VAL A 55 1.29 -21.42 -1.65
C VAL A 55 0.12 -20.43 -1.58
N THR A 56 -0.34 -19.90 -2.70
CA THR A 56 -1.47 -18.96 -2.75
C THR A 56 -2.77 -19.58 -2.22
N ARG A 57 -2.99 -20.88 -2.45
CA ARG A 57 -4.17 -21.58 -1.91
C ARG A 57 -4.12 -21.67 -0.38
N ASP A 58 -2.94 -21.91 0.16
CA ASP A 58 -2.73 -22.04 1.61
C ASP A 58 -2.66 -20.69 2.33
N LEU A 59 -2.30 -19.60 1.61
CA LEU A 59 -2.13 -18.26 2.18
C LEU A 59 -3.43 -17.44 2.30
N ALA A 60 -4.57 -17.93 1.79
CA ALA A 60 -5.82 -17.19 1.78
C ALA A 60 -6.16 -16.59 3.17
N PRO A 61 -6.54 -15.30 3.27
CA PRO A 61 -6.96 -14.38 2.19
C PRO A 61 -5.83 -13.73 1.36
N GLY A 62 -4.56 -14.03 1.64
CA GLY A 62 -3.42 -13.48 0.89
C GLY A 62 -3.10 -14.29 -0.37
N SER A 63 -2.22 -13.76 -1.21
CA SER A 63 -1.72 -14.43 -2.42
C SER A 63 -0.21 -14.21 -2.60
N VAL A 64 0.45 -15.12 -3.30
CA VAL A 64 1.81 -14.93 -3.80
C VAL A 64 1.79 -15.20 -5.30
N ASP A 65 1.97 -14.14 -6.09
CA ASP A 65 1.93 -14.20 -7.54
C ASP A 65 3.34 -14.06 -8.12
N VAL A 66 3.61 -14.76 -9.22
CA VAL A 66 4.87 -14.59 -9.98
C VAL A 66 4.61 -13.67 -11.16
N ARG A 67 5.32 -12.55 -11.24
CA ARG A 67 5.31 -11.62 -12.36
C ARG A 67 6.63 -11.69 -13.10
N LEU A 68 6.61 -11.48 -14.42
CA LEU A 68 7.83 -11.44 -15.22
C LEU A 68 8.17 -9.99 -15.55
N ARG A 69 9.42 -9.60 -15.30
CA ARG A 69 10.01 -8.35 -15.76
C ARG A 69 11.10 -8.67 -16.77
N GLY A 70 10.74 -8.65 -18.05
CA GLY A 70 11.61 -9.23 -19.09
C GLY A 70 11.71 -10.74 -18.90
N LEU A 71 12.89 -11.24 -18.54
CA LEU A 71 13.17 -12.66 -18.27
C LEU A 71 13.30 -12.99 -16.79
N ASP A 72 13.20 -11.98 -15.92
CA ASP A 72 13.42 -12.14 -14.49
C ASP A 72 12.08 -12.27 -13.74
N PRO A 73 11.83 -13.38 -13.03
CA PRO A 73 10.64 -13.54 -12.21
C PRO A 73 10.70 -12.68 -10.94
N GLU A 74 9.58 -12.07 -10.58
CA GLU A 74 9.38 -11.26 -9.38
C GLU A 74 8.19 -11.82 -8.60
N PHE A 75 8.32 -11.95 -7.29
CA PHE A 75 7.25 -12.42 -6.43
C PHE A 75 6.50 -11.23 -5.85
N VAL A 76 5.20 -11.18 -6.09
CA VAL A 76 4.31 -10.17 -5.50
C VAL A 76 3.45 -10.86 -4.46
N VAL A 77 3.63 -10.43 -3.21
CA VAL A 77 2.87 -10.95 -2.08
C VAL A 77 1.74 -9.98 -1.77
N THR A 78 0.50 -10.45 -1.86
CA THR A 78 -0.69 -9.73 -1.41
C THR A 78 -1.03 -10.25 -0.02
N VAL A 79 -0.81 -9.44 1.01
CA VAL A 79 -1.17 -9.80 2.39
C VAL A 79 -2.62 -9.36 2.66
N PRO A 80 -3.45 -10.11 3.43
CA PRO A 80 -4.82 -9.72 3.72
C PRO A 80 -4.91 -8.31 4.34
N PRO A 81 -5.97 -7.54 4.06
CA PRO A 81 -6.18 -6.27 4.73
C PRO A 81 -6.41 -6.48 6.23
N GLY A 82 -5.37 -6.27 7.03
CA GLY A 82 -5.36 -6.46 8.49
C GLY A 82 -4.03 -6.95 9.08
N SER A 83 -3.08 -7.40 8.25
CA SER A 83 -1.79 -7.96 8.70
C SER A 83 -0.61 -6.97 8.69
N ASP A 84 -0.77 -5.75 8.17
CA ASP A 84 0.27 -4.69 8.12
C ASP A 84 0.45 -3.95 9.47
N ALA A 85 0.28 -4.65 10.60
CA ALA A 85 0.53 -4.04 11.91
C ALA A 85 2.03 -4.05 12.32
N PHE A 86 2.93 -4.70 11.56
CA PHE A 86 4.29 -4.99 12.10
C PHE A 86 5.51 -4.88 11.18
N HIS A 87 5.44 -4.40 9.93
CA HIS A 87 6.66 -4.10 9.16
C HIS A 87 6.65 -2.63 8.73
N GLY A 88 7.28 -1.81 9.57
CA GLY A 88 7.69 -0.47 9.18
C GLY A 88 8.84 -0.58 8.20
N ASP A 89 8.57 -0.27 6.93
CA ASP A 89 9.60 0.28 6.07
C ASP A 89 8.93 1.17 5.02
N VAL A 90 9.40 2.41 4.95
CA VAL A 90 8.93 3.46 4.05
C VAL A 90 9.94 3.58 2.91
N PRO A 91 9.55 3.34 1.65
CA PRO A 91 10.28 3.98 0.55
C PRO A 91 9.34 4.49 -0.57
N PRO A 92 9.84 5.34 -1.51
CA PRO A 92 9.37 6.70 -1.69
C PRO A 92 8.34 6.84 -2.83
N VAL A 93 7.39 7.75 -2.65
CA VAL A 93 6.52 8.23 -3.73
C VAL A 93 7.31 9.20 -4.62
N ALA A 94 7.63 8.79 -5.84
CA ALA A 94 7.73 9.75 -6.95
C ALA A 94 6.31 10.04 -7.46
N PRO A 95 5.89 11.31 -7.62
CA PRO A 95 4.50 11.64 -7.91
C PRO A 95 4.24 11.52 -9.41
N GLN A 96 3.15 10.86 -9.82
CA GLN A 96 2.47 11.22 -11.07
C GLN A 96 0.96 11.31 -10.88
N ALA A 97 0.50 12.52 -11.18
CA ALA A 97 -0.85 13.03 -11.08
C ALA A 97 -1.78 12.37 -12.11
N GLY A 98 -3.04 12.17 -11.73
CA GLY A 98 -4.17 12.37 -12.65
C GLY A 98 -4.75 13.78 -12.41
N PRO A 99 -5.74 14.27 -13.20
CA PRO A 99 -6.48 13.58 -14.25
C PRO A 99 -6.63 14.38 -15.58
N VAL A 100 -7.09 13.63 -16.58
CA VAL A 100 -7.79 13.98 -17.84
C VAL A 100 -8.40 15.40 -17.92
N VAL A 101 -8.09 16.13 -18.99
CA VAL A 101 -9.00 17.07 -19.66
C VAL A 101 -8.90 16.86 -21.19
N PRO A 102 -10.02 16.85 -21.95
CA PRO A 102 -9.99 16.75 -23.39
C PRO A 102 -9.84 18.14 -24.01
N SER A 103 -8.86 18.34 -24.89
CA SER A 103 -8.92 19.38 -25.93
C SER A 103 -8.00 19.00 -27.10
N ALA A 104 -8.44 19.37 -28.30
CA ALA A 104 -8.17 18.71 -29.57
C ALA A 104 -6.74 18.82 -30.12
N ALA A 105 -6.32 17.72 -30.76
CA ALA A 105 -5.34 17.54 -31.83
C ALA A 105 -3.92 18.14 -31.69
N GLN A 106 -2.93 17.26 -31.45
CA GLN A 106 -1.61 17.28 -32.13
C GLN A 106 -0.77 16.00 -31.82
N VAL A 107 0.18 15.72 -32.71
CA VAL A 107 0.80 14.41 -33.04
C VAL A 107 2.15 14.16 -32.30
N ALA A 108 2.32 12.95 -31.73
CA ALA A 108 3.57 12.18 -31.40
C ALA A 108 4.60 12.66 -30.30
N PRO A 109 5.39 11.73 -29.66
CA PRO A 109 6.08 11.85 -28.33
C PRO A 109 7.63 12.07 -28.44
N PRO A 110 8.54 11.90 -27.41
CA PRO A 110 8.49 11.55 -25.96
C PRO A 110 9.40 12.43 -25.02
N VAL A 111 9.74 11.92 -23.80
CA VAL A 111 10.95 12.15 -22.93
C VAL A 111 10.69 12.74 -21.51
N ALA A 112 11.04 11.96 -20.46
CA ALA A 112 11.19 12.36 -19.04
C ALA A 112 12.61 12.93 -18.77
N PRO A 113 12.92 13.70 -17.70
CA PRO A 113 13.22 13.09 -16.38
C PRO A 113 13.13 14.00 -15.10
N SER A 114 13.34 13.33 -13.95
CA SER A 114 14.05 13.79 -12.72
C SER A 114 13.33 14.54 -11.58
N ALA A 115 13.72 14.09 -10.38
CA ALA A 115 13.30 14.47 -9.03
C ALA A 115 14.31 15.41 -8.34
N VAL A 116 13.87 16.24 -7.38
CA VAL A 116 14.42 16.35 -6.00
C VAL A 116 13.46 17.15 -5.09
N PRO A 117 13.48 16.96 -3.75
CA PRO A 117 12.44 17.35 -2.79
C PRO A 117 12.77 18.65 -2.05
N GLU A 118 11.75 19.42 -1.64
CA GLU A 118 11.91 20.47 -0.62
C GLU A 118 10.82 20.34 0.46
N SER A 119 11.26 20.40 1.70
CA SER A 119 10.46 20.36 2.92
C SER A 119 9.65 21.65 3.08
N ASP A 120 8.34 21.54 3.35
CA ASP A 120 7.56 22.67 3.86
C ASP A 120 6.76 22.29 5.12
N GLU A 121 6.99 23.08 6.15
CA GLU A 121 6.49 23.04 7.52
C GLU A 121 5.03 23.51 7.61
N SER A 122 4.14 22.82 6.89
CA SER A 122 2.67 22.89 7.03
C SER A 122 2.02 21.58 6.54
N GLY A 123 2.71 20.47 6.77
CA GLY A 123 2.36 19.19 6.17
C GLY A 123 1.02 18.65 6.71
N THR A 124 -0.02 18.67 5.88
CA THR A 124 -1.20 17.84 6.13
C THR A 124 -0.76 16.38 6.14
N ALA A 125 -0.80 15.73 7.29
CA ALA A 125 -0.51 14.31 7.39
C ALA A 125 -1.59 13.51 6.63
N ARG A 126 -1.17 12.74 5.60
CA ARG A 126 -2.07 11.90 4.82
C ARG A 126 -2.41 10.64 5.61
N ILE A 127 -3.68 10.41 5.89
CA ILE A 127 -4.18 9.25 6.64
C ILE A 127 -5.12 8.43 5.74
N ASN A 128 -5.01 7.10 5.78
CA ASN A 128 -5.96 6.20 5.11
C ASN A 128 -7.05 5.77 6.11
N LEU A 129 -8.24 6.36 6.00
CA LEU A 129 -9.38 6.08 6.89
C LEU A 129 -10.36 5.11 6.20
N ARG A 130 -10.62 3.96 6.84
CA ARG A 130 -11.66 3.02 6.40
C ARG A 130 -12.89 3.15 7.27
N LEU A 131 -13.99 3.60 6.68
CA LEU A 131 -15.28 3.73 7.36
C LEU A 131 -16.21 2.59 6.93
N PRO A 132 -16.95 1.96 7.86
CA PRO A 132 -18.12 1.15 7.53
C PRO A 132 -19.06 1.90 6.57
N ALA A 133 -19.65 1.21 5.60
CA ALA A 133 -20.43 1.83 4.52
C ALA A 133 -21.54 2.79 5.02
N HIS A 134 -22.20 2.42 6.12
CA HIS A 134 -23.25 3.23 6.72
C HIS A 134 -22.72 4.54 7.35
N LEU A 135 -21.49 4.54 7.88
CA LEU A 135 -20.87 5.76 8.44
C LEU A 135 -20.37 6.69 7.35
N LYS A 136 -19.83 6.15 6.26
CA LYS A 136 -19.45 6.95 5.08
C LYS A 136 -20.68 7.67 4.50
N ALA A 137 -21.79 6.96 4.28
CA ALA A 137 -23.01 7.54 3.73
C ALA A 137 -23.57 8.69 4.59
N ARG A 138 -23.62 8.50 5.92
CA ARG A 138 -24.06 9.55 6.85
C ARG A 138 -23.13 10.76 6.88
N ALA A 139 -21.82 10.55 6.74
CA ALA A 139 -20.84 11.64 6.68
C ALA A 139 -20.94 12.43 5.37
N GLU A 140 -21.17 11.76 4.23
CA GLU A 140 -21.39 12.41 2.94
C GLU A 140 -22.66 13.25 2.93
N GLU A 141 -23.74 12.75 3.52
CA GLU A 141 -24.99 13.51 3.68
C GLU A 141 -24.81 14.75 4.57
N ALA A 142 -24.08 14.60 5.69
CA ALA A 142 -23.77 15.72 6.58
C ALA A 142 -22.88 16.78 5.91
N ALA A 143 -21.87 16.36 5.15
CA ALA A 143 -21.04 17.24 4.37
C ALA A 143 -21.83 17.97 3.27
N GLY A 144 -22.72 17.24 2.58
CA GLY A 144 -23.59 17.79 1.52
C GLY A 144 -24.57 18.85 2.03
N ARG A 145 -25.16 18.65 3.21
CA ARG A 145 -26.04 19.64 3.86
C ARG A 145 -25.35 20.96 4.17
N GLU A 146 -24.03 20.93 4.31
CA GLU A 146 -23.22 22.09 4.64
C GLU A 146 -22.43 22.65 3.44
N GLY A 147 -22.62 22.08 2.24
CA GLY A 147 -21.90 22.49 1.05
C GLY A 147 -20.39 22.23 1.12
N LEU A 148 -19.95 21.29 1.97
CA LEU A 148 -18.54 20.96 2.17
C LEU A 148 -18.18 19.66 1.46
N SER A 149 -16.91 19.53 1.06
CA SER A 149 -16.37 18.22 0.70
C SER A 149 -16.28 17.34 1.94
N LEU A 150 -16.41 16.02 1.76
CA LEU A 150 -16.31 15.06 2.85
C LEU A 150 -15.00 15.24 3.65
N ASN A 151 -13.88 15.51 2.97
CA ASN A 151 -12.59 15.73 3.64
C ASN A 151 -12.61 17.01 4.50
N ALA A 152 -13.15 18.12 4.00
CA ALA A 152 -13.24 19.38 4.75
C ALA A 152 -14.17 19.24 5.96
N TRP A 153 -15.30 18.55 5.77
CA TRP A 153 -16.25 18.27 6.85
C TRP A 153 -15.62 17.37 7.93
N LEU A 154 -14.90 16.31 7.55
CA LEU A 154 -14.20 15.42 8.49
C LEU A 154 -13.10 16.13 9.27
N VAL A 155 -12.29 16.96 8.61
CA VAL A 155 -11.23 17.75 9.30
C VAL A 155 -11.85 18.68 10.33
N ARG A 156 -12.96 19.35 10.00
CA ARG A 156 -13.66 20.25 10.93
C ARG A 156 -14.34 19.50 12.07
N ALA A 157 -14.92 18.33 11.80
CA ALA A 157 -15.50 17.47 12.82
C ALA A 157 -14.45 16.97 13.82
N VAL A 158 -13.26 16.58 13.33
CA VAL A 158 -12.12 16.18 14.18
C VAL A 158 -11.60 17.38 14.97
N ALA A 159 -11.42 18.54 14.35
CA ALA A 159 -11.01 19.76 15.05
C ALA A 159 -12.00 20.12 16.17
N GLY A 160 -13.30 20.12 15.88
CA GLY A 160 -14.35 20.38 16.87
C GLY A 160 -14.40 19.35 18.01
N ALA A 161 -14.11 18.07 17.73
CA ALA A 161 -14.04 17.04 18.75
C ALA A 161 -12.79 17.20 19.66
N LEU A 162 -11.66 17.63 19.09
CA LEU A 162 -10.42 17.91 19.83
C LEU A 162 -10.52 19.19 20.66
N ASP A 163 -11.18 20.22 20.15
CA ASP A 163 -11.43 21.48 20.85
C ASP A 163 -12.51 21.34 21.94
N GLY A 164 -13.51 20.48 21.71
CA GLY A 164 -14.60 20.19 22.64
C GLY A 164 -14.25 19.20 23.76
N GLY A 165 -13.07 18.56 23.71
CA GLY A 165 -12.60 17.60 24.72
C GLY A 165 -11.90 18.22 25.93
N ARG A 166 -11.62 19.53 25.91
CA ARG A 166 -11.17 20.25 27.10
C ARG A 166 -12.40 20.72 27.88
N PRO A 167 -12.58 20.36 29.18
CA PRO A 167 -13.49 21.10 30.02
C PRO A 167 -12.99 22.55 29.99
N ALA A 168 -13.78 23.45 29.40
CA ALA A 168 -13.46 24.86 29.34
C ALA A 168 -13.26 25.34 30.79
N ALA A 169 -12.00 25.53 31.17
CA ALA A 169 -11.63 26.23 32.38
C ALA A 169 -12.19 27.65 32.21
N ARG A 170 -13.28 27.90 32.94
CA ARG A 170 -13.89 29.19 33.16
C ARG A 170 -12.79 30.22 33.45
N PRO A 171 -12.64 31.30 32.66
CA PRO A 171 -11.87 32.44 33.13
C PRO A 171 -12.70 33.11 34.20
N ALA A 172 -12.26 32.98 35.46
CA ALA A 172 -12.66 33.88 36.51
C ALA A 172 -11.97 35.22 36.25
N THR A 173 -12.70 36.17 35.70
CA THR A 173 -12.45 37.60 35.91
C THR A 173 -13.73 38.21 36.45
N ASP A 174 -13.72 38.30 37.78
CA ASP A 174 -14.57 39.15 38.61
C ASP A 174 -14.53 40.59 38.07
N LEU A 175 -15.71 41.21 37.94
CA LEU A 175 -15.94 42.63 38.22
C LEU A 175 -17.46 42.87 38.32
N GLY A 176 -17.96 42.81 39.56
CA GLY A 176 -18.95 43.75 40.10
C GLY A 176 -20.41 43.66 39.62
N GLY A 177 -21.25 42.95 40.38
CA GLY A 177 -22.71 42.95 40.17
C GLY A 177 -23.51 42.28 41.29
N ARG A 178 -23.56 42.96 42.44
CA ARG A 178 -24.34 42.71 43.67
C ARG A 178 -25.77 42.13 43.47
N SER A 179 -26.02 40.89 43.97
CA SER A 179 -27.19 40.28 44.70
C SER A 179 -28.68 40.57 44.33
N PRO A 180 -29.72 39.80 44.78
CA PRO A 180 -29.78 38.63 45.70
C PRO A 180 -30.73 37.44 45.32
N ARG A 181 -30.55 36.31 46.05
CA ARG A 181 -31.51 35.29 46.57
C ARG A 181 -32.75 34.80 45.77
N GLY A 182 -32.87 33.47 45.71
CA GLY A 182 -34.12 32.67 45.62
C GLY A 182 -33.81 31.18 45.45
N ILE A 183 -33.63 30.41 46.53
CA ILE A 183 -34.59 29.43 47.12
C ILE A 183 -35.10 28.36 46.13
N GLY A 184 -34.61 27.13 46.31
CA GLY A 184 -35.42 25.90 46.35
C GLY A 184 -35.67 25.14 45.03
N GLY A 185 -35.34 23.84 45.00
CA GLY A 185 -35.98 22.91 44.06
C GLY A 185 -35.13 21.74 43.52
N GLN A 186 -34.71 20.84 44.42
CA GLN A 186 -34.60 19.38 44.27
C GLN A 186 -34.48 18.76 42.87
N SER A 187 -33.36 18.05 42.66
CA SER A 187 -33.10 17.11 41.57
C SER A 187 -33.79 15.76 41.78
N PHE A 188 -34.48 15.24 40.77
CA PHE A 188 -34.95 13.85 40.72
C PHE A 188 -34.23 13.11 39.59
N THR A 189 -33.63 11.97 39.91
CA THR A 189 -33.05 11.01 38.97
C THR A 189 -34.07 9.89 38.73
N GLY A 190 -34.19 9.42 37.48
CA GLY A 190 -34.98 8.24 37.14
C GLY A 190 -34.82 7.88 35.66
N TRP A 191 -34.22 6.72 35.39
CA TRP A 191 -34.22 6.08 34.07
C TRP A 191 -34.89 4.71 34.21
N VAL A 192 -35.96 4.49 33.45
CA VAL A 192 -36.51 3.17 33.11
C VAL A 192 -37.10 3.26 31.70
N HIS A 193 -36.43 2.63 30.71
CA HIS A 193 -36.93 1.44 30.01
C HIS A 193 -35.87 0.87 29.07
#